data_AF-A0A927PEE4-F1
#
_entry.id   AF-A0A927PEE4-F1
#
_cell.length_a   1.000
_cell.length_b   1.000
_cell.length_c   1.000
_cell.angle_alpha   90.00
_cell.angle_beta   90.00
_cell.angle_gamma   90.00
#
_symmetry.space_group_name_H-M   'P 1'
#
loop_
_entity.id
_entity.type
_entity.pdbx_description
1 polymer ?
#
loop_
_entity_poly.entity_id
_entity_poly.type
_entity_poly.pdbx_seq_one_letter_code
_entity_poly.pdbx_strand_id
1 'polypeptide(L)'
;MKILMKTISILLCVAMTVVVMPVEFTARQNAIYKVQRQVEKILSENALARTAAAEEVNEFYTAEVEFVTTAVEEAPVSEEPAEVPVEEAAEEPAEAPAALSDMPEVYFEGESAETEFAYTTIDASSISITGYYGTETDLVIPESINGLTVKTIGNNAFRSTAITSVVIPATVTAIGNAAFQYCESLAEVTFSAENGAALTTIGSYAFEECYALKAMVFPEGLTTINNHAFKNCTAMAEITFPSTLTTIGQYAIEACTSLTEVSLPDSVTSMGTGVFMFCTSLAKVNYPKGLTSAGSDIFYD
;
A
#
# COMPACT_ATOMS: atom_id res chain seq x y z
N MET A 1 -10.36 36.37 -1.81
CA MET A 1 -9.78 36.35 -0.45
C MET A 1 -10.78 35.86 0.61
N LYS A 2 -11.91 36.55 0.88
CA LYS A 2 -12.90 36.11 1.90
C LYS A 2 -13.47 34.69 1.69
N ILE A 3 -13.73 34.30 0.44
CA ILE A 3 -14.23 32.95 0.10
C ILE A 3 -13.12 31.90 0.34
N LEU A 4 -11.89 32.21 -0.04
CA LEU A 4 -10.71 31.34 0.10
C LEU A 4 -10.40 31.04 1.58
N MET A 5 -10.38 32.06 2.44
CA MET A 5 -10.14 31.87 3.87
C MET A 5 -11.28 31.10 4.54
N LYS A 6 -12.53 31.27 4.06
CA LYS A 6 -13.67 30.48 4.52
C LYS A 6 -13.53 29.01 4.13
N THR A 7 -12.99 28.70 2.95
CA THR A 7 -12.70 27.33 2.51
C THR A 7 -11.60 26.68 3.35
N ILE A 8 -10.50 27.38 3.62
CA ILE A 8 -9.40 26.89 4.48
C ILE A 8 -9.89 26.65 5.92
N SER A 9 -10.68 27.58 6.47
CA SER A 9 -11.29 27.44 7.80
C SER A 9 -12.24 26.24 7.88
N ILE A 10 -13.05 25.98 6.85
CA ILE A 10 -13.91 24.78 6.79
C ILE A 10 -13.07 23.50 6.74
N LEU A 11 -11.99 23.46 5.95
CA LEU A 11 -11.08 22.31 5.87
C LEU A 11 -10.41 22.00 7.21
N LEU A 12 -9.93 23.03 7.92
CA LEU A 12 -9.35 22.89 9.26
C LEU A 12 -10.40 22.42 10.29
N CYS A 13 -11.64 22.91 10.22
CA CYS A 13 -12.74 22.42 11.07
C CYS A 13 -13.09 20.94 10.78
N VAL A 14 -13.00 20.51 9.53
CA VAL A 14 -13.20 19.09 9.15
C VAL A 14 -12.06 18.23 9.72
N ALA A 15 -10.81 18.69 9.69
CA ALA A 15 -9.70 18.00 10.35
C ALA A 15 -9.93 17.86 11.87
N MET A 16 -10.35 18.93 12.55
CA MET A 16 -10.67 18.91 13.99
C MET A 16 -11.78 17.91 14.34
N THR A 17 -12.83 17.80 13.53
CA THR A 17 -13.93 16.86 13.78
C THR A 17 -13.50 15.40 13.61
N VAL A 18 -12.57 15.12 12.70
CA VAL A 18 -12.01 13.77 12.47
C VAL A 18 -11.12 13.32 13.64
N VAL A 19 -10.40 14.22 14.30
CA VAL A 19 -9.54 13.92 15.48
C VAL A 19 -10.38 13.36 16.65
N VAL A 20 -11.64 13.80 16.79
CA VAL A 20 -12.52 13.49 17.92
C VAL A 20 -13.40 12.25 17.70
N MET A 21 -13.45 11.68 16.49
CA MET A 21 -14.25 10.47 16.22
C MET A 21 -13.54 9.19 16.68
N PRO A 22 -14.26 8.17 17.21
CA PRO A 22 -13.67 6.91 17.65
C PRO A 22 -13.42 5.98 16.44
N VAL A 23 -12.54 6.39 15.51
CA VAL A 23 -12.09 5.57 14.37
C VAL A 23 -10.67 5.04 14.65
N GLU A 24 -10.30 3.89 14.07
CA GLU A 24 -8.94 3.32 14.16
C GLU A 24 -7.85 4.36 13.81
N PHE A 25 -6.75 4.34 14.56
CA PHE A 25 -5.66 5.32 14.49
C PHE A 25 -5.14 5.57 13.06
N THR A 26 -5.06 4.52 12.25
CA THR A 26 -4.60 4.58 10.85
C THR A 26 -5.56 5.37 9.95
N ALA A 27 -6.87 5.25 10.15
CA ALA A 27 -7.87 6.01 9.39
C ALA A 27 -7.84 7.50 9.74
N ARG A 28 -7.52 7.84 11.00
CA ARG A 28 -7.34 9.24 11.43
C ARG A 28 -6.12 9.88 10.78
N GLN A 29 -4.98 9.19 10.80
CA GLN A 29 -3.74 9.67 10.17
C GLN A 29 -3.91 9.91 8.67
N ASN A 30 -4.56 8.98 7.96
CA ASN A 30 -4.84 9.13 6.53
C ASN A 30 -5.78 10.30 6.21
N ALA A 31 -6.78 10.55 7.05
CA ALA A 31 -7.72 11.66 6.85
C ALA A 31 -7.08 13.03 7.15
N ILE A 32 -6.28 13.13 8.22
CA ILE A 32 -5.51 14.35 8.55
C ILE A 32 -4.53 14.67 7.42
N TYR A 33 -3.80 13.66 6.92
CA TYR A 33 -2.86 13.82 5.81
C TYR A 33 -3.54 14.31 4.52
N LYS A 34 -4.73 13.79 4.20
CA LYS A 34 -5.52 14.25 3.03
C LYS A 34 -5.93 15.72 3.16
N VAL A 35 -6.34 16.17 4.35
CA VAL A 35 -6.73 17.57 4.58
C VAL A 35 -5.51 18.49 4.52
N GLN A 36 -4.39 18.12 5.15
CA GLN A 36 -3.14 18.89 5.09
C GLN A 36 -2.69 19.13 3.64
N ARG A 37 -2.72 18.10 2.80
CA ARG A 37 -2.32 18.23 1.39
C ARG A 37 -3.28 19.07 0.55
N GLN A 38 -4.58 19.05 0.85
CA GLN A 38 -5.55 19.95 0.20
C GLN A 38 -5.30 21.41 0.56
N VAL A 39 -4.96 21.69 1.83
CA VAL A 39 -4.59 23.03 2.28
C VAL A 39 -3.30 23.49 1.59
N GLU A 40 -2.27 22.64 1.52
CA GLU A 40 -1.01 22.95 0.82
C GLU A 40 -1.22 23.23 -0.67
N LYS A 41 -2.09 22.44 -1.34
CA LYS A 41 -2.46 22.68 -2.74
C LYS A 41 -3.09 24.05 -2.93
N ILE A 42 -4.08 24.40 -2.10
CA ILE A 42 -4.76 25.71 -2.15
C ILE A 42 -3.76 26.85 -1.91
N LEU A 43 -2.79 26.66 -1.02
CA LEU A 43 -1.73 27.65 -0.75
C LEU A 43 -0.72 27.75 -1.91
N SER A 44 -0.44 26.66 -2.62
CA SER A 44 0.46 26.67 -3.79
C SER A 44 -0.14 27.36 -5.01
N GLU A 45 -1.46 27.22 -5.21
CA GLU A 45 -2.19 27.83 -6.34
C GLU A 45 -2.48 29.32 -6.13
N ASN A 46 -2.19 29.88 -4.94
CA ASN A 46 -2.51 31.26 -4.60
C ASN A 46 -1.37 31.96 -3.87
N ALA A 47 -0.47 32.61 -4.63
CA ALA A 47 0.71 33.30 -4.11
C ALA A 47 0.40 34.40 -3.06
N LEU A 48 -0.80 34.99 -3.09
CA LEU A 48 -1.27 35.95 -2.07
C LEU A 48 -1.75 35.28 -0.77
N ALA A 49 -2.07 33.99 -0.78
CA ALA A 49 -2.54 33.25 0.40
C ALA A 49 -1.37 32.82 1.30
N ARG A 50 -0.17 32.62 0.73
CA ARG A 50 1.05 32.25 1.49
C ARG A 50 1.46 33.30 2.52
N THR A 51 1.34 34.59 2.19
CA THR A 51 1.69 35.69 3.10
C THR A 51 0.65 35.98 4.17
N ALA A 52 -0.63 35.62 3.95
CA ALA A 52 -1.69 35.78 4.94
C ALA A 52 -1.83 34.57 5.89
N ALA A 53 -1.52 33.36 5.42
CA ALA A 53 -1.61 32.14 6.23
C ALA A 53 -0.43 31.95 7.19
N ALA A 54 0.71 32.60 6.96
CA ALA A 54 1.89 32.47 7.83
C ALA A 54 1.68 33.00 9.25
N GLU A 55 0.76 33.95 9.47
CA GLU A 55 0.38 34.41 10.82
C GLU A 55 -0.65 33.48 11.49
N GLU A 56 -1.65 32.95 10.77
CA GLU A 56 -2.70 32.09 11.35
C GLU A 56 -2.26 30.62 11.56
N VAL A 57 -1.36 30.09 10.74
CA VAL A 57 -0.85 28.71 10.87
C VAL A 57 0.18 28.60 12.01
N ASN A 58 0.94 29.66 12.28
CA ASN A 58 1.94 29.67 13.36
C ASN A 58 1.30 29.71 14.76
N GLU A 59 0.11 30.32 14.90
CA GLU A 59 -0.67 30.29 16.16
C GLU A 59 -1.37 28.92 16.36
N PHE A 60 -1.61 28.18 15.28
CA PHE A 60 -2.23 26.84 15.30
C PHE A 60 -1.26 25.73 15.70
N TYR A 61 -0.04 25.71 15.15
CA TYR A 61 0.99 24.71 15.50
C TYR A 61 1.41 24.79 16.97
N THR A 62 1.37 25.98 17.58
CA THR A 62 1.66 26.14 19.01
C THR A 62 0.57 25.56 19.92
N ALA A 63 -0.67 25.46 19.46
CA ALA A 63 -1.79 24.92 20.24
C ALA A 63 -1.87 23.37 20.20
N GLU A 64 -1.44 22.73 19.11
CA GLU A 64 -1.39 21.25 19.03
C GLU A 64 -0.28 20.63 19.91
N VAL A 65 0.83 21.34 20.13
CA VAL A 65 1.91 20.85 21.01
C VAL A 65 1.50 20.88 22.50
N GLU A 66 0.66 21.85 22.92
CA GLU A 66 0.12 21.90 24.29
C GLU A 66 -0.93 20.80 24.56
N PHE A 67 -1.72 20.40 23.56
CA PHE A 67 -2.76 19.37 23.74
C PHE A 67 -2.18 17.94 23.79
N VAL A 68 -1.12 17.66 23.02
CA VAL A 68 -0.45 16.36 23.03
C VAL A 68 0.37 16.15 24.32
N THR A 69 0.95 17.21 24.88
CA THR A 69 1.75 17.11 26.12
C THR A 69 0.90 16.92 27.38
N THR A 70 -0.30 17.49 27.44
CA THR A 70 -1.23 17.31 28.59
C THR A 70 -1.90 15.93 28.63
N ALA A 71 -2.07 15.25 27.49
CA ALA A 71 -2.70 13.93 27.43
C ALA A 71 -1.80 12.77 27.94
N VAL A 72 -0.48 13.00 28.08
CA VAL A 72 0.48 11.97 28.55
C VAL A 72 0.53 11.88 30.09
N GLU A 73 0.11 12.91 30.83
CA GLU A 73 0.20 12.95 32.30
C GLU A 73 -0.97 12.26 33.04
N GLU A 74 -2.10 11.93 32.41
CA GLU A 74 -3.30 11.43 33.11
C GLU A 74 -3.63 9.92 32.95
N ALA A 75 -2.66 9.08 32.57
CA ALA A 75 -2.89 7.62 32.59
C ALA A 75 -2.70 7.04 34.01
N PRO A 76 -3.72 6.45 34.67
CA PRO A 76 -3.57 5.87 36.00
C PRO A 76 -2.86 4.51 35.97
N VAL A 77 -1.92 4.34 36.90
CA VAL A 77 -1.20 3.11 37.23
C VAL A 77 -2.17 2.08 37.82
N SER A 78 -2.18 0.84 37.29
CA SER A 78 -2.80 -0.29 37.98
C SER A 78 -1.94 -1.56 37.87
N GLU A 79 -1.27 -1.83 39.00
CA GLU A 79 -0.90 -3.10 39.66
C GLU A 79 -0.32 -4.29 38.85
N GLU A 80 0.96 -4.54 39.15
CA GLU A 80 1.71 -5.81 39.04
C GLU A 80 1.06 -6.98 39.83
N PRO A 81 1.34 -8.28 39.55
CA PRO A 81 2.69 -8.85 39.82
C PRO A 81 3.14 -10.07 38.97
N ALA A 82 4.46 -10.25 38.85
CA ALA A 82 5.25 -11.37 39.41
C ALA A 82 6.65 -11.44 38.77
N GLU A 83 7.67 -11.18 39.59
CA GLU A 83 9.10 -11.20 39.26
C GLU A 83 9.63 -12.61 38.92
N VAL A 84 10.47 -12.71 37.87
CA VAL A 84 11.62 -13.65 37.79
C VAL A 84 12.77 -12.95 37.03
N PRO A 85 14.03 -13.00 37.49
CA PRO A 85 15.06 -12.01 37.19
C PRO A 85 15.98 -12.43 36.03
N VAL A 86 16.45 -11.47 35.21
CA VAL A 86 17.67 -11.66 34.41
C VAL A 86 18.45 -10.35 34.24
N GLU A 87 19.62 -10.35 34.88
CA GLU A 87 20.90 -9.67 34.63
C GLU A 87 20.99 -8.24 34.06
N GLU A 88 21.65 -7.42 34.87
CA GLU A 88 22.20 -6.08 34.67
C GLU A 88 23.33 -6.06 33.61
N ALA A 89 23.22 -5.14 32.64
CA ALA A 89 24.36 -4.66 31.86
C ALA A 89 24.17 -3.17 31.50
N ALA A 90 24.76 -2.32 32.34
CA ALA A 90 25.20 -0.93 32.16
C ALA A 90 24.58 -0.07 31.04
N GLU A 91 23.77 0.92 31.43
CA GLU A 91 23.50 2.13 30.64
C GLU A 91 24.69 3.10 30.74
N GLU A 92 25.24 3.52 29.60
CA GLU A 92 25.99 4.77 29.51
C GLU A 92 25.02 5.95 29.30
N PRO A 93 25.29 7.14 29.86
CA PRO A 93 24.36 8.26 29.83
C PRO A 93 24.27 8.88 28.43
N ALA A 94 23.05 8.95 27.89
CA ALA A 94 22.76 9.69 26.66
C ALA A 94 22.96 11.21 26.89
N GLU A 95 23.88 11.80 26.13
CA GLU A 95 24.05 13.25 26.04
C GLU A 95 22.81 13.89 25.38
N ALA A 96 22.40 15.05 25.91
CA ALA A 96 21.26 15.82 25.44
C ALA A 96 21.43 16.29 23.97
N PRO A 97 20.37 16.27 23.13
CA PRO A 97 20.47 16.73 21.75
C PRO A 97 20.73 18.24 21.66
N ALA A 98 21.67 18.60 20.80
CA ALA A 98 22.12 19.98 20.54
C ALA A 98 21.00 20.88 19.96
N ALA A 99 21.14 22.18 20.23
CA ALA A 99 20.19 23.23 19.90
C ALA A 99 19.88 23.37 18.40
N LEU A 100 18.63 23.75 18.12
CA LEU A 100 17.94 23.84 16.82
C LEU A 100 18.50 24.88 15.82
N SER A 101 19.70 25.43 16.02
CA SER A 101 20.22 26.55 15.22
C SER A 101 21.23 26.19 14.12
N ASP A 102 21.62 24.91 14.00
CA ASP A 102 22.65 24.45 13.05
C ASP A 102 22.17 23.32 12.11
N MET A 103 20.86 23.23 11.80
CA MET A 103 20.40 22.34 10.73
C MET A 103 20.84 22.88 9.37
N PRO A 104 21.58 22.11 8.54
CA PRO A 104 21.93 22.56 7.19
C PRO A 104 20.64 22.73 6.38
N GLU A 105 20.50 23.86 5.70
CA GLU A 105 19.47 24.07 4.68
C GLU A 105 19.62 22.99 3.60
N VAL A 106 18.79 21.94 3.69
CA VAL A 106 18.64 20.96 2.61
C VAL A 106 17.78 21.61 1.54
N TYR A 107 18.46 22.17 0.54
CA TYR A 107 17.83 22.59 -0.71
C TYR A 107 17.29 21.35 -1.43
N PHE A 108 15.97 21.13 -1.34
CA PHE A 108 15.27 20.18 -2.18
C PHE A 108 15.16 20.75 -3.60
N GLU A 109 16.15 20.45 -4.46
CA GLU A 109 15.95 20.56 -5.90
C GLU A 109 15.14 19.34 -6.38
N GLY A 110 13.87 19.56 -6.74
CA GLY A 110 12.96 18.51 -7.18
C GLY A 110 11.52 18.98 -7.40
N GLU A 111 11.37 20.14 -8.04
CA GLU A 111 10.08 20.69 -8.44
C GLU A 111 9.55 19.99 -9.70
N SER A 112 8.56 19.10 -9.56
CA SER A 112 7.40 18.98 -10.48
C SER A 112 6.30 18.12 -9.87
N ALA A 113 5.21 18.74 -9.43
CA ALA A 113 4.00 18.08 -8.93
C ALA A 113 2.99 17.81 -10.06
N GLU A 114 3.44 17.21 -11.17
CA GLU A 114 2.63 17.15 -12.41
C GLU A 114 2.08 15.75 -12.75
N THR A 115 2.37 14.71 -11.95
CA THR A 115 1.90 13.35 -12.23
C THR A 115 1.04 12.80 -11.11
N GLU A 116 -0.05 12.14 -11.47
CA GLU A 116 -0.88 11.38 -10.53
C GLU A 116 -0.14 10.18 -9.90
N PHE A 117 1.03 9.83 -10.44
CA PHE A 117 1.93 8.81 -9.93
C PHE A 117 3.10 9.44 -9.18
N ALA A 118 3.36 9.00 -7.96
CA ALA A 118 4.67 9.14 -7.32
C ALA A 118 5.56 7.96 -7.69
N TYR A 119 6.87 8.21 -7.81
CA TYR A 119 7.84 7.19 -8.16
C TYR A 119 9.23 7.50 -7.59
N THR A 120 10.07 6.49 -7.51
CA THR A 120 11.51 6.59 -7.21
C THR A 120 12.32 6.01 -8.37
N THR A 121 13.53 6.51 -8.59
CA THR A 121 14.45 5.94 -9.58
C THR A 121 15.07 4.65 -9.05
N ILE A 122 15.11 3.64 -9.90
CA ILE A 122 15.84 2.39 -9.65
C ILE A 122 17.26 2.52 -10.21
N ASP A 123 17.37 3.08 -11.42
CA ASP A 123 18.63 3.39 -12.09
C ASP A 123 18.45 4.63 -13.00
N ALA A 124 19.45 4.90 -13.85
CA ALA A 124 19.45 6.06 -14.75
C ALA A 124 18.31 6.08 -15.80
N SER A 125 17.60 4.97 -15.99
CA SER A 125 16.62 4.76 -17.05
C SER A 125 15.28 4.19 -16.57
N SER A 126 15.19 3.79 -15.30
CA SER A 126 14.03 3.06 -14.79
C SER A 126 13.56 3.54 -13.41
N ILE A 127 12.26 3.34 -13.17
CA ILE A 127 11.57 3.79 -11.96
C ILE A 127 10.67 2.71 -11.35
N SER A 128 10.42 2.87 -10.05
CA SER A 128 9.37 2.18 -9.31
C SER A 128 8.26 3.17 -8.98
N ILE A 129 7.01 2.86 -9.37
CA ILE A 129 5.86 3.64 -8.88
C ILE A 129 5.71 3.37 -7.38
N THR A 130 5.59 4.41 -6.56
CA THR A 130 5.48 4.31 -5.10
C THR A 130 4.15 4.84 -4.57
N GLY A 131 3.34 5.47 -5.40
CA GLY A 131 2.03 5.98 -5.01
C GLY A 131 1.18 6.38 -6.21
N TYR A 132 -0.13 6.23 -6.07
CA TYR A 132 -1.13 6.77 -6.97
C TYR A 132 -2.06 7.72 -6.23
N TYR A 133 -2.19 8.93 -6.75
CA TYR A 133 -2.98 10.04 -6.18
C TYR A 133 -3.99 10.62 -7.17
N GLY A 134 -4.19 9.93 -8.30
CA GLY A 134 -5.22 10.30 -9.26
C GLY A 134 -6.61 9.91 -8.78
N THR A 135 -7.59 10.24 -9.62
CA THR A 135 -9.01 9.98 -9.36
C THR A 135 -9.64 9.05 -10.38
N GLU A 136 -8.88 8.61 -11.38
CA GLU A 136 -9.36 7.67 -12.38
C GLU A 136 -9.63 6.33 -11.74
N THR A 137 -10.67 5.67 -12.22
CA THR A 137 -11.08 4.35 -11.73
C THR A 137 -10.78 3.25 -12.74
N ASP A 138 -10.77 3.57 -14.03
CA ASP A 138 -10.21 2.73 -15.08
C ASP A 138 -8.81 3.23 -15.41
N LEU A 139 -7.80 2.51 -14.89
CA LEU A 139 -6.43 3.00 -14.88
C LEU A 139 -5.56 2.26 -15.90
N VAL A 140 -4.85 3.00 -16.74
CA VAL A 140 -3.73 2.46 -17.52
C VAL A 140 -2.44 2.97 -16.91
N ILE A 141 -1.63 2.08 -16.33
CA ILE A 141 -0.32 2.45 -15.82
C ILE A 141 0.60 2.74 -17.02
N PRO A 142 1.24 3.92 -17.09
CA PRO A 142 2.07 4.28 -18.23
C PRO A 142 3.35 3.43 -18.29
N GLU A 143 3.82 3.10 -19.50
CA GLU A 143 5.09 2.38 -19.71
C GLU A 143 6.31 3.22 -19.29
N SER A 144 6.19 4.55 -19.29
CA SER A 144 7.22 5.47 -18.88
C SER A 144 6.66 6.75 -18.26
N ILE A 145 7.36 7.32 -17.29
CA ILE A 145 7.05 8.63 -16.69
C ILE A 145 8.29 9.50 -16.85
N ASN A 146 8.14 10.69 -17.44
CA ASN A 146 9.24 11.64 -17.68
C ASN A 146 10.44 11.01 -18.43
N GLY A 147 10.16 10.11 -19.37
CA GLY A 147 11.18 9.40 -20.16
C GLY A 147 11.86 8.22 -19.44
N LEU A 148 11.49 7.94 -18.18
CA LEU A 148 11.99 6.80 -17.42
C LEU A 148 11.01 5.64 -17.49
N THR A 149 11.53 4.43 -17.75
CA THR A 149 10.70 3.22 -17.90
C THR A 149 10.14 2.76 -16.56
N VAL A 150 8.83 2.49 -16.49
CA VAL A 150 8.19 1.89 -15.31
C VAL A 150 8.56 0.41 -15.24
N LYS A 151 9.36 0.03 -14.25
CA LYS A 151 9.81 -1.35 -14.05
C LYS A 151 9.14 -2.07 -12.90
N THR A 152 8.73 -1.36 -11.86
CA THR A 152 8.07 -1.99 -10.72
C THR A 152 6.91 -1.16 -10.23
N ILE A 153 5.90 -1.87 -9.72
CA ILE A 153 4.89 -1.28 -8.85
C ILE A 153 5.36 -1.52 -7.43
N GLY A 154 5.70 -0.46 -6.73
CA GLY A 154 6.27 -0.49 -5.40
C GLY A 154 5.27 -0.88 -4.32
N ASN A 155 5.79 -1.05 -3.11
CA ASN A 155 4.98 -1.41 -1.97
C ASN A 155 3.90 -0.35 -1.70
N ASN A 156 2.67 -0.79 -1.43
CA ASN A 156 1.52 0.07 -1.14
C ASN A 156 1.13 1.09 -2.23
N ALA A 157 1.69 1.00 -3.44
CA ALA A 157 1.56 2.06 -4.45
C ALA A 157 0.11 2.45 -4.81
N PHE A 158 -0.80 1.48 -4.81
CA PHE A 158 -2.22 1.65 -5.09
C PHE A 158 -3.11 1.23 -3.91
N ARG A 159 -2.54 1.07 -2.70
CA ARG A 159 -3.27 0.57 -1.54
C ARG A 159 -4.49 1.45 -1.23
N SER A 160 -5.64 0.81 -1.03
CA SER A 160 -6.91 1.47 -0.71
C SER A 160 -7.34 2.54 -1.73
N THR A 161 -6.98 2.36 -3.00
CA THR A 161 -7.46 3.23 -4.09
C THR A 161 -8.85 2.81 -4.57
N ALA A 162 -9.55 3.72 -5.24
CA ALA A 162 -10.90 3.49 -5.76
C ALA A 162 -10.92 2.87 -7.16
N ILE A 163 -9.78 2.34 -7.64
CA ILE A 163 -9.69 1.78 -8.98
C ILE A 163 -10.62 0.57 -9.14
N THR A 164 -11.25 0.47 -10.30
CA THR A 164 -12.12 -0.62 -10.71
C THR A 164 -11.47 -1.53 -11.74
N SER A 165 -10.56 -1.00 -12.54
CA SER A 165 -9.75 -1.75 -13.49
C SER A 165 -8.35 -1.18 -13.58
N VAL A 166 -7.36 -2.04 -13.83
CA VAL A 166 -5.98 -1.62 -14.08
C VAL A 166 -5.35 -2.40 -15.22
N VAL A 167 -4.73 -1.67 -16.14
CA VAL A 167 -3.85 -2.23 -17.18
C VAL A 167 -2.40 -2.02 -16.75
N ILE A 168 -1.70 -3.11 -16.50
CA ILE A 168 -0.29 -3.14 -16.11
C ILE A 168 0.59 -3.29 -17.36
N PRO A 169 1.54 -2.36 -17.62
CA PRO A 169 2.35 -2.41 -18.83
C PRO A 169 3.35 -3.58 -18.81
N ALA A 170 3.73 -4.05 -20.00
CA ALA A 170 4.65 -5.18 -20.18
C ALA A 170 6.04 -4.94 -19.57
N THR A 171 6.39 -3.67 -19.35
CA THR A 171 7.66 -3.23 -18.76
C THR A 171 7.79 -3.58 -17.28
N VAL A 172 6.66 -3.82 -16.59
CA VAL A 172 6.64 -4.13 -15.16
C VAL A 172 7.13 -5.55 -14.89
N THR A 173 8.18 -5.68 -14.09
CA THR A 173 8.83 -6.95 -13.73
C THR A 173 8.43 -7.46 -12.37
N ALA A 174 7.91 -6.60 -11.49
CA ALA A 174 7.46 -6.97 -10.15
C ALA A 174 6.32 -6.07 -9.65
N ILE A 175 5.39 -6.69 -8.93
CA ILE A 175 4.37 -6.02 -8.12
C ILE A 175 4.77 -6.19 -6.65
N GLY A 176 4.89 -5.08 -5.94
CA GLY A 176 5.38 -5.01 -4.57
C GLY A 176 4.37 -5.49 -3.54
N ASN A 177 4.82 -5.51 -2.28
CA ASN A 177 4.00 -5.91 -1.15
C ASN A 177 2.85 -4.93 -0.95
N ALA A 178 1.65 -5.46 -0.71
CA ALA A 178 0.43 -4.68 -0.51
C ALA A 178 0.15 -3.64 -1.62
N ALA A 179 0.70 -3.82 -2.82
CA ALA A 179 0.62 -2.83 -3.91
C ALA A 179 -0.81 -2.38 -4.21
N PHE A 180 -1.76 -3.32 -4.25
CA PHE A 180 -3.19 -3.11 -4.49
C PHE A 180 -4.05 -3.57 -3.30
N GLN A 181 -3.47 -3.70 -2.10
CA GLN A 181 -4.22 -4.16 -0.92
C GLN A 181 -5.41 -3.22 -0.65
N TYR A 182 -6.56 -3.80 -0.29
CA TYR A 182 -7.82 -3.07 -0.04
C TYR A 182 -8.32 -2.24 -1.23
N CYS A 183 -7.97 -2.59 -2.47
CA CYS A 183 -8.66 -2.05 -3.65
C CYS A 183 -10.00 -2.78 -3.81
N GLU A 184 -10.94 -2.55 -2.89
CA GLU A 184 -12.17 -3.34 -2.75
C GLU A 184 -13.05 -3.36 -4.01
N SER A 185 -12.96 -2.30 -4.83
CA SER A 185 -13.70 -2.14 -6.08
C SER A 185 -12.96 -2.65 -7.32
N LEU A 186 -11.70 -3.09 -7.19
CA LEU A 186 -10.88 -3.57 -8.31
C LEU A 186 -11.46 -4.88 -8.83
N ALA A 187 -12.09 -4.81 -9.99
CA ALA A 187 -12.78 -5.92 -10.62
C ALA A 187 -11.94 -6.62 -11.70
N GLU A 188 -10.99 -5.90 -12.30
CA GLU A 188 -10.22 -6.38 -13.45
C GLU A 188 -8.76 -5.92 -13.41
N VAL A 189 -7.84 -6.86 -13.62
CA VAL A 189 -6.41 -6.60 -13.78
C VAL A 189 -5.98 -7.23 -15.10
N THR A 190 -5.43 -6.44 -16.00
CA THR A 190 -4.92 -6.91 -17.29
C THR A 190 -3.46 -6.51 -17.48
N PHE A 191 -2.78 -7.21 -18.39
CA PHE A 191 -1.39 -6.95 -18.73
C PHE A 191 -1.25 -6.64 -20.22
N SER A 192 -0.50 -5.59 -20.57
CA SER A 192 -0.22 -5.28 -21.97
C SER A 192 0.60 -6.42 -22.59
N ALA A 193 0.07 -7.07 -23.64
CA ALA A 193 0.57 -8.35 -24.15
C ALA A 193 1.64 -8.25 -25.25
N GLU A 194 2.13 -7.04 -25.58
CA GLU A 194 2.82 -6.81 -26.85
C GLU A 194 4.18 -7.53 -27.00
N ASN A 195 4.84 -7.96 -25.92
CA ASN A 195 6.17 -8.60 -26.02
C ASN A 195 6.46 -9.70 -24.97
N GLY A 196 5.43 -10.29 -24.37
CA GLY A 196 5.56 -11.16 -23.19
C GLY A 196 5.88 -10.31 -21.96
N ALA A 197 4.94 -10.22 -21.02
CA ALA A 197 5.15 -9.36 -19.87
C ALA A 197 6.32 -9.88 -19.03
N ALA A 198 7.20 -8.99 -18.58
CA ALA A 198 8.38 -9.37 -17.81
C ALA A 198 8.09 -9.63 -16.32
N LEU A 199 6.81 -9.72 -15.94
CA LEU A 199 6.39 -9.88 -14.55
C LEU A 199 6.88 -11.22 -14.02
N THR A 200 7.79 -11.18 -13.04
CA THR A 200 8.37 -12.38 -12.41
C THR A 200 7.78 -12.65 -11.03
N THR A 201 7.36 -11.59 -10.31
CA THR A 201 7.01 -11.68 -8.90
C THR A 201 5.79 -10.85 -8.54
N ILE A 202 4.90 -11.45 -7.75
CA ILE A 202 3.81 -10.77 -7.04
C ILE A 202 4.12 -10.79 -5.55
N GLY A 203 4.17 -9.61 -4.93
CA GLY A 203 4.52 -9.39 -3.54
C GLY A 203 3.49 -9.92 -2.55
N SER A 204 3.87 -9.99 -1.28
CA SER A 204 2.97 -10.42 -0.22
C SER A 204 1.82 -9.43 -0.07
N TYR A 205 0.61 -9.93 0.16
CA TYR A 205 -0.61 -9.11 0.30
C TYR A 205 -0.95 -8.23 -0.92
N ALA A 206 -0.32 -8.46 -2.09
CA ALA A 206 -0.37 -7.54 -3.22
C ALA A 206 -1.80 -7.17 -3.66
N PHE A 207 -2.74 -8.12 -3.60
CA PHE A 207 -4.16 -7.95 -3.93
C PHE A 207 -5.06 -8.41 -2.78
N GLU A 208 -4.58 -8.45 -1.52
CA GLU A 208 -5.43 -8.84 -0.39
C GLU A 208 -6.65 -7.92 -0.30
N GLU A 209 -7.82 -8.52 -0.09
CA GLU A 209 -9.12 -7.85 0.03
C GLU A 209 -9.55 -7.05 -1.22
N CYS A 210 -9.10 -7.48 -2.41
CA CYS A 210 -9.72 -7.05 -3.67
C CYS A 210 -11.04 -7.78 -3.90
N TYR A 211 -12.07 -7.46 -3.11
CA TYR A 211 -13.34 -8.18 -3.06
C TYR A 211 -14.08 -8.28 -4.39
N ALA A 212 -13.91 -7.31 -5.29
CA ALA A 212 -14.55 -7.30 -6.59
C ALA A 212 -13.80 -8.08 -7.68
N LEU A 213 -12.56 -8.53 -7.44
CA LEU A 213 -11.70 -9.14 -8.46
C LEU A 213 -12.24 -10.50 -8.88
N LYS A 214 -12.69 -10.62 -10.13
CA LYS A 214 -13.42 -11.82 -10.61
C LYS A 214 -12.53 -12.88 -11.22
N ALA A 215 -11.49 -12.44 -11.92
CA ALA A 215 -10.60 -13.33 -12.63
C ALA A 215 -9.20 -12.74 -12.65
N MET A 216 -8.20 -13.62 -12.71
CA MET A 216 -6.81 -13.23 -12.85
C MET A 216 -6.12 -14.11 -13.88
N VAL A 217 -5.60 -13.50 -14.94
CA VAL A 217 -4.82 -14.18 -15.98
C VAL A 217 -3.43 -13.59 -15.98
N PHE A 218 -2.45 -14.41 -15.61
CA PHE A 218 -1.06 -13.96 -15.53
C PHE A 218 -0.34 -14.09 -16.87
N PRO A 219 0.62 -13.20 -17.16
CA PRO A 219 1.49 -13.34 -18.30
C PRO A 219 2.52 -14.46 -18.07
N GLU A 220 2.99 -15.08 -19.17
CA GLU A 220 4.15 -15.97 -19.13
C GLU A 220 5.38 -15.21 -18.62
N GLY A 221 6.16 -15.83 -17.74
CA GLY A 221 7.32 -15.22 -17.07
C GLY A 221 7.15 -15.10 -15.56
N LEU A 222 5.92 -15.14 -15.04
CA LEU A 222 5.67 -15.13 -13.60
C LEU A 222 6.20 -16.43 -12.98
N THR A 223 7.09 -16.30 -11.99
CA THR A 223 7.71 -17.44 -11.28
C THR A 223 7.22 -17.56 -9.85
N THR A 224 6.87 -16.44 -9.21
CA THR A 224 6.59 -16.40 -7.77
C THR A 224 5.34 -15.58 -7.43
N ILE A 225 4.44 -16.20 -6.67
CA ILE A 225 3.35 -15.54 -5.96
C ILE A 225 3.65 -15.64 -4.47
N ASN A 226 3.80 -14.52 -3.77
CA ASN A 226 4.16 -14.51 -2.35
C ASN A 226 2.96 -14.68 -1.41
N ASN A 227 3.23 -14.62 -0.10
CA ASN A 227 2.27 -14.93 0.94
C ASN A 227 1.05 -13.99 0.90
N HIS A 228 -0.15 -14.53 1.12
CA HIS A 228 -1.40 -13.77 1.15
C HIS A 228 -1.70 -12.91 -0.09
N ALA A 229 -1.04 -13.15 -1.23
CA ALA A 229 -1.10 -12.25 -2.39
C ALA A 229 -2.54 -11.96 -2.88
N PHE A 230 -3.45 -12.93 -2.79
CA PHE A 230 -4.86 -12.83 -3.20
C PHE A 230 -5.81 -13.22 -2.06
N LYS A 231 -5.36 -13.07 -0.80
CA LYS A 231 -6.21 -13.38 0.36
C LYS A 231 -7.50 -12.56 0.33
N ASN A 232 -8.62 -13.20 0.64
CA ASN A 232 -9.94 -12.55 0.69
C ASN A 232 -10.41 -11.92 -0.65
N CYS A 233 -9.90 -12.38 -1.79
CA CYS A 233 -10.48 -12.04 -3.10
C CYS A 233 -11.77 -12.85 -3.34
N THR A 234 -12.82 -12.55 -2.58
CA THR A 234 -14.02 -13.40 -2.45
C THR A 234 -14.82 -13.56 -3.74
N ALA A 235 -14.76 -12.61 -4.68
CA ALA A 235 -15.40 -12.73 -6.00
C ALA A 235 -14.57 -13.50 -7.03
N MET A 236 -13.34 -13.92 -6.72
CA MET A 236 -12.44 -14.57 -7.67
C MET A 236 -12.98 -15.96 -8.02
N ALA A 237 -13.52 -16.09 -9.23
CA ALA A 237 -14.08 -17.33 -9.75
C ALA A 237 -13.09 -18.11 -10.63
N GLU A 238 -12.10 -17.41 -11.21
CA GLU A 238 -11.12 -17.98 -12.12
C GLU A 238 -9.72 -17.43 -11.85
N ILE A 239 -8.73 -18.32 -11.82
CA ILE A 239 -7.31 -17.94 -11.80
C ILE A 239 -6.54 -18.83 -12.77
N THR A 240 -5.89 -18.20 -13.76
CA THR A 240 -5.11 -18.89 -14.78
C THR A 240 -3.63 -18.60 -14.56
N PHE A 241 -2.90 -19.63 -14.18
CA PHE A 241 -1.46 -19.58 -13.94
C PHE A 241 -0.65 -19.79 -15.22
N PRO A 242 0.51 -19.11 -15.37
CA PRO A 242 1.39 -19.31 -16.50
C PRO A 242 2.24 -20.57 -16.32
N SER A 243 2.74 -21.12 -17.43
CA SER A 243 3.55 -22.35 -17.41
C SER A 243 4.92 -22.20 -16.71
N THR A 244 5.32 -20.96 -16.40
CA THR A 244 6.57 -20.62 -15.72
C THR A 244 6.47 -20.56 -14.20
N LEU A 245 5.28 -20.65 -13.61
CA LEU A 245 5.09 -20.49 -12.17
C LEU A 245 5.76 -21.63 -11.40
N THR A 246 6.64 -21.31 -10.45
CA THR A 246 7.38 -22.31 -9.66
C THR A 246 6.99 -22.34 -8.18
N THR A 247 6.61 -21.17 -7.63
CA THR A 247 6.44 -21.00 -6.17
C THR A 247 5.15 -20.27 -5.84
N ILE A 248 4.37 -20.83 -4.90
CA ILE A 248 3.18 -20.21 -4.34
C ILE A 248 3.33 -20.11 -2.82
N GLY A 249 3.23 -18.90 -2.30
CA GLY A 249 3.43 -18.58 -0.88
C GLY A 249 2.34 -19.11 0.04
N GLN A 250 2.59 -18.97 1.34
CA GLN A 250 1.64 -19.33 2.38
C GLN A 250 0.38 -18.46 2.29
N TYR A 251 -0.79 -19.08 2.40
CA TYR A 251 -2.09 -18.43 2.35
C TYR A 251 -2.31 -17.55 1.11
N ALA A 252 -1.58 -17.81 0.01
CA ALA A 252 -1.54 -16.91 -1.15
C ALA A 252 -2.90 -16.70 -1.80
N ILE A 253 -3.81 -17.66 -1.72
CA ILE A 253 -5.15 -17.65 -2.32
C ILE A 253 -6.16 -18.07 -1.23
N GLU A 254 -5.93 -17.63 0.01
CA GLU A 254 -6.81 -17.89 1.15
C GLU A 254 -8.16 -17.19 0.98
N ALA A 255 -9.25 -17.84 1.39
CA ALA A 255 -10.62 -17.32 1.43
C ALA A 255 -11.14 -16.75 0.09
N CYS A 256 -10.67 -17.28 -1.04
CA CYS A 256 -11.26 -17.04 -2.36
C CYS A 256 -12.53 -17.89 -2.54
N THR A 257 -13.61 -17.51 -1.86
CA THR A 257 -14.81 -18.33 -1.68
C THR A 257 -15.62 -18.57 -2.96
N SER A 258 -15.39 -17.81 -4.05
CA SER A 258 -16.03 -18.05 -5.36
C SER A 258 -15.21 -18.96 -6.28
N LEU A 259 -13.98 -19.32 -5.90
CA LEU A 259 -13.08 -20.10 -6.75
C LEU A 259 -13.54 -21.56 -6.80
N THR A 260 -13.83 -22.07 -7.99
CA THR A 260 -14.44 -23.40 -8.16
C THR A 260 -13.48 -24.46 -8.69
N GLU A 261 -12.58 -24.07 -9.57
CA GLU A 261 -11.56 -24.94 -10.13
C GLU A 261 -10.20 -24.25 -10.15
N VAL A 262 -9.15 -25.03 -9.91
CA VAL A 262 -7.76 -24.58 -10.02
C VAL A 262 -6.95 -25.58 -10.83
N SER A 263 -6.25 -25.08 -11.86
CA SER A 263 -5.28 -25.86 -12.62
C SER A 263 -3.87 -25.36 -12.35
N LEU A 264 -3.11 -26.04 -11.49
CA LEU A 264 -1.72 -25.70 -11.23
C LEU A 264 -0.83 -26.22 -12.36
N PRO A 265 0.15 -25.42 -12.85
CA PRO A 265 1.06 -25.85 -13.89
C PRO A 265 2.09 -26.83 -13.32
N ASP A 266 2.52 -27.82 -14.12
CA ASP A 266 3.47 -28.88 -13.70
C ASP A 266 4.83 -28.33 -13.24
N SER A 267 5.14 -27.06 -13.55
CA SER A 267 6.31 -26.31 -13.11
C SER A 267 6.31 -25.93 -11.62
N VAL A 268 5.17 -25.96 -10.93
CA VAL A 268 5.09 -25.62 -9.51
C VAL A 268 5.83 -26.68 -8.69
N THR A 269 6.89 -26.24 -8.01
CA THR A 269 7.73 -27.11 -7.19
C THR A 269 7.55 -26.89 -5.69
N SER A 270 7.04 -25.72 -5.28
CA SER A 270 6.85 -25.35 -3.88
C SER A 270 5.51 -24.64 -3.63
N MET A 271 4.78 -25.10 -2.62
CA MET A 271 3.54 -24.49 -2.12
C MET A 271 3.60 -24.31 -0.60
N GLY A 272 3.25 -23.11 -0.13
CA GLY A 272 3.21 -22.80 1.31
C GLY A 272 2.05 -23.43 2.06
N THR A 273 1.95 -23.16 3.36
CA THR A 273 0.81 -23.60 4.20
C THR A 273 -0.47 -22.89 3.75
N GLY A 274 -1.59 -23.61 3.71
CA GLY A 274 -2.92 -23.01 3.55
C GLY A 274 -3.16 -22.26 2.25
N VAL A 275 -2.47 -22.59 1.15
CA VAL A 275 -2.57 -21.83 -0.12
C VAL A 275 -4.01 -21.55 -0.54
N PHE A 276 -4.90 -22.53 -0.42
CA PHE A 276 -6.33 -22.44 -0.74
C PHE A 276 -7.20 -22.65 0.51
N MET A 277 -6.70 -22.30 1.69
CA MET A 277 -7.47 -22.38 2.93
C MET A 277 -8.73 -21.50 2.82
N PHE A 278 -9.87 -21.98 3.30
CA PHE A 278 -11.19 -21.34 3.22
C PHE A 278 -11.70 -21.06 1.79
N CYS A 279 -11.17 -21.72 0.76
CA CYS A 279 -11.75 -21.70 -0.59
C CYS A 279 -12.97 -22.63 -0.69
N THR A 280 -14.04 -22.28 0.01
CA THR A 280 -15.19 -23.17 0.26
C THR A 280 -15.97 -23.65 -0.97
N SER A 281 -15.79 -23.02 -2.13
CA SER A 281 -16.40 -23.46 -3.41
C SER A 281 -15.47 -24.32 -4.26
N LEU A 282 -14.22 -24.54 -3.84
CA LEU A 282 -13.19 -25.20 -4.65
C LEU A 282 -13.49 -26.70 -4.74
N ALA A 283 -14.05 -27.11 -5.87
CA ALA A 283 -14.48 -28.48 -6.10
C ALA A 283 -13.42 -29.32 -6.84
N LYS A 284 -12.50 -28.67 -7.56
CA LYS A 284 -11.53 -29.37 -8.42
C LYS A 284 -10.17 -28.70 -8.44
N VAL A 285 -9.14 -29.52 -8.23
CA VAL A 285 -7.75 -29.09 -8.26
C VAL A 285 -6.91 -30.08 -9.05
N ASN A 286 -6.18 -29.58 -10.05
CA ASN A 286 -5.14 -30.36 -10.71
C ASN A 286 -3.82 -30.11 -9.99
N TYR A 287 -3.28 -31.14 -9.33
CA TYR A 287 -1.99 -31.05 -8.65
C TYR A 287 -0.83 -31.06 -9.63
N PRO A 288 0.22 -30.25 -9.41
CA PRO A 288 1.36 -30.17 -10.30
C PRO A 288 2.27 -31.39 -10.12
N LYS A 289 2.69 -32.01 -11.22
CA LYS A 289 3.59 -33.19 -11.16
C LYS A 289 4.97 -32.87 -10.60
N GLY A 290 5.41 -31.60 -10.69
CA GLY A 290 6.70 -31.13 -10.19
C GLY A 290 6.75 -30.81 -8.70
N LEU A 291 5.67 -31.02 -7.93
CA LEU A 291 5.62 -30.63 -6.52
C LEU A 291 6.64 -31.40 -5.68
N THR A 292 7.56 -30.69 -5.04
CA THR A 292 8.60 -31.26 -4.16
C THR A 292 8.49 -30.80 -2.71
N SER A 293 7.85 -29.65 -2.46
CA SER A 293 7.62 -29.09 -1.13
C SER A 293 6.19 -28.55 -1.02
N ALA A 294 5.49 -28.93 0.05
CA ALA A 294 4.11 -28.59 0.30
C ALA A 294 3.91 -28.30 1.79
N GLY A 295 3.33 -27.15 2.14
CA GLY A 295 2.94 -26.81 3.50
C GLY A 295 1.73 -27.62 3.99
N SER A 296 1.35 -27.42 5.26
CA SER A 296 0.14 -28.04 5.82
C SER A 296 -1.12 -27.35 5.30
N ASP A 297 -2.28 -28.02 5.45
CA ASP A 297 -3.60 -27.39 5.34
C ASP A 297 -3.90 -26.69 4.02
N ILE A 298 -3.25 -27.12 2.92
CA ILE A 298 -3.32 -26.44 1.60
C ILE A 298 -4.77 -26.21 1.15
N PHE A 299 -5.71 -27.12 1.46
CA PHE A 299 -7.13 -27.06 1.09
C PHE A 299 -8.03 -27.20 2.32
N TYR A 300 -7.67 -26.57 3.44
CA TYR A 300 -8.48 -26.64 4.66
C TYR A 300 -9.70 -25.72 4.54
N ASP A 301 -10.90 -26.28 4.77
CA ASP A 301 -12.19 -25.58 4.72
C ASP A 301 -12.70 -25.11 6.09
#